data_AF-R0J6X5-F1
#
_entry.id   AF-R0J6X5-F1
#
_cell.length_a   1.000
_cell.length_b   1.000
_cell.length_c   1.000
_cell.angle_alpha   90.00
_cell.angle_beta   90.00
_cell.angle_gamma   90.00
#
_symmetry.space_group_name_H-M   'P 1'
#
loop_
_entity.id
_entity.type
_entity.pdbx_description
1 polymer ?
#
loop_
_entity_poly.entity_id
_entity_poly.type
_entity_poly.pdbx_seq_one_letter_code
_entity_poly.pdbx_strand_id
1 'polypeptide(L)'
;MTPQEQKIIKHLDKCDFREIHKYFVDKNEARKALPKEEKQKLKEAADKIQEEYGYCILDGHREKIGNFKTEPPGLFRGRGDHPKMGMLKKRIMPEDVIINCSK
;
A
#
# COMPACT_ATOMS: atom_id res chain seq x y z
N MET A 1 -16.60 9.92 -3.94
CA MET A 1 -17.55 10.85 -3.31
C MET A 1 -18.93 10.59 -3.87
N THR A 2 -19.91 10.40 -3.01
CA THR A 2 -21.32 10.28 -3.38
C THR A 2 -21.83 11.61 -3.95
N PRO A 3 -22.97 11.63 -4.68
CA PRO A 3 -23.53 12.88 -5.20
C PRO A 3 -23.87 13.92 -4.13
N GLN A 4 -24.17 13.48 -2.90
CA GLN A 4 -24.44 14.37 -1.76
C GLN A 4 -23.15 15.03 -1.26
N GLU A 5 -22.08 14.25 -1.09
CA GLU A 5 -20.77 14.76 -0.68
C GLU A 5 -20.22 15.79 -1.69
N GLN A 6 -20.37 15.53 -2.99
CA GLN A 6 -19.91 16.44 -4.05
C GLN A 6 -20.62 17.81 -4.01
N LYS A 7 -21.87 17.86 -3.52
CA LYS A 7 -22.60 19.14 -3.36
C LYS A 7 -22.05 19.97 -2.20
N ILE A 8 -21.51 19.32 -1.17
CA ILE A 8 -21.01 19.96 0.05
C ILE A 8 -19.53 20.33 -0.11
N ILE A 9 -18.71 19.38 -0.55
CA ILE A 9 -17.25 19.49 -0.62
C ILE A 9 -16.84 20.06 -1.98
N LYS A 10 -16.80 21.40 -2.05
CA LYS A 10 -16.44 22.13 -3.29
C LYS A 10 -15.02 22.69 -3.29
N HIS A 11 -14.47 22.96 -2.10
CA HIS A 11 -13.25 23.74 -1.90
C HIS A 11 -12.35 23.00 -0.92
N LEU A 12 -11.18 22.58 -1.38
CA LEU A 12 -10.24 21.79 -0.57
C LEU A 12 -9.64 22.59 0.59
N ASP A 13 -9.46 23.90 0.40
CA ASP A 13 -8.99 24.85 1.42
C ASP A 13 -9.93 24.94 2.64
N LYS A 14 -11.20 24.54 2.47
CA LYS A 14 -12.18 24.47 3.56
C LYS A 14 -12.23 23.10 4.24
N CYS A 15 -11.49 22.11 3.73
CA CYS A 15 -11.41 20.78 4.35
C CYS A 15 -10.32 20.75 5.41
N ASP A 16 -10.68 20.32 6.62
CA ASP A 16 -9.75 20.12 7.72
C ASP A 16 -9.37 18.64 7.86
N PHE A 17 -8.08 18.34 7.67
CA PHE A 17 -7.52 16.99 7.80
C PHE A 17 -6.67 16.81 9.07
N ARG A 18 -6.63 17.79 9.98
CA ARG A 18 -5.74 17.78 11.17
C ARG A 18 -6.00 16.60 12.10
N GLU A 19 -7.26 16.25 12.33
CA GLU A 19 -7.61 15.11 13.19
C GLU A 19 -7.15 13.77 12.58
N ILE A 20 -7.35 13.61 11.27
CA ILE A 20 -6.91 12.43 10.53
C ILE A 20 -5.37 12.32 10.59
N HIS A 21 -4.68 13.43 10.37
CA HIS A 21 -3.22 13.49 10.49
C HIS A 21 -2.75 13.08 11.89
N LYS A 22 -3.35 13.66 12.95
CA LYS A 22 -3.04 13.33 14.34
C LYS A 22 -3.20 11.84 14.61
N TYR A 23 -4.33 11.25 14.23
CA TYR A 23 -4.57 9.82 14.37
C TYR A 23 -3.46 8.95 13.75
N PHE A 24 -3.01 9.28 12.53
CA PHE A 24 -1.95 8.50 11.87
C PHE A 24 -0.56 8.72 12.48
N VAL A 25 -0.28 9.90 13.04
CA VAL A 25 0.93 10.14 13.84
C VAL A 25 0.91 9.27 15.09
N ASP A 26 -0.16 9.35 15.88
CA ASP A 26 -0.34 8.58 17.11
C ASP A 26 -0.25 7.06 16.84
N LYS A 27 -0.88 6.58 15.76
CA LYS A 27 -0.81 5.18 15.35
C LYS A 27 0.60 4.74 14.95
N ASN A 28 1.36 5.62 14.30
CA ASN A 28 2.76 5.33 13.97
C ASN A 28 3.63 5.25 15.22
N GLU A 29 3.39 6.11 16.21
CA GLU A 29 4.08 6.08 17.50
C GLU A 29 3.73 4.81 18.29
N ALA A 30 2.45 4.47 18.40
CA ALA A 30 1.98 3.22 19.01
C ALA A 30 2.63 2.00 18.36
N ARG A 31 2.73 1.97 17.02
CA ARG A 31 3.39 0.89 16.28
C ARG A 31 4.89 0.78 16.62
N LYS A 32 5.58 1.91 16.80
CA LYS A 32 6.99 1.91 17.23
C LYS A 32 7.13 1.41 18.67
N ALA A 33 6.16 1.74 19.53
CA ALA A 33 6.10 1.32 20.93
C ALA A 33 5.65 -0.14 21.14
N LEU A 34 5.28 -0.87 20.08
CA LEU A 34 4.84 -2.27 20.20
C LEU A 34 5.88 -3.14 20.93
N PRO A 35 5.42 -4.06 21.79
CA PRO A 35 6.30 -4.96 22.53
C PRO A 35 7.02 -5.92 21.58
N LYS A 36 8.17 -6.43 22.04
CA LYS A 36 9.02 -7.33 21.24
C LYS A 36 8.27 -8.59 20.80
N GLU A 37 7.41 -9.13 21.65
CA GLU A 37 6.63 -10.34 21.34
C GLU A 37 5.64 -10.12 20.18
N GLU A 38 4.92 -8.99 20.16
CA GLU A 38 4.01 -8.68 19.06
C GLU A 38 4.75 -8.35 17.77
N LYS A 39 5.88 -7.62 17.85
CA LYS A 39 6.76 -7.40 16.71
C LYS A 39 7.28 -8.73 16.13
N GLN A 40 7.59 -9.69 16.98
CA GLN A 40 8.04 -11.03 16.58
C GLN A 40 6.93 -11.79 15.86
N LYS A 41 5.70 -11.81 16.40
CA LYS A 41 4.52 -12.41 15.75
C LYS A 41 4.25 -11.80 14.36
N LEU A 42 4.36 -10.47 14.25
CA LEU A 42 4.20 -9.77 12.96
C LEU A 42 5.29 -10.13 11.96
N LYS A 43 6.53 -10.30 12.42
CA LYS A 43 7.65 -10.73 11.59
C LYS A 43 7.44 -12.17 11.08
N GLU A 44 7.07 -13.09 11.97
CA GLU A 44 6.79 -14.48 11.60
C GLU A 44 5.65 -14.60 10.59
N ALA A 45 4.59 -13.81 10.73
CA ALA A 45 3.52 -13.75 9.74
C ALA A 45 4.02 -13.21 8.38
N ALA A 46 4.90 -12.20 8.38
CA ALA A 46 5.49 -11.67 7.16
C ALA A 46 6.44 -12.67 6.49
N ASP A 47 7.19 -13.44 7.28
CA ASP A 47 8.12 -14.47 6.80
C ASP A 47 7.36 -15.64 6.15
N LYS A 48 6.24 -16.09 6.73
CA LYS A 48 5.35 -17.10 6.11
C LYS A 48 4.85 -16.65 4.73
N ILE A 49 4.41 -15.40 4.63
CA ILE A 49 3.96 -14.82 3.35
C ILE A 49 5.11 -14.75 2.34
N GLN A 50 6.34 -14.43 2.80
CA GLN A 50 7.53 -14.42 1.94
C GLN A 50 7.90 -15.83 1.45
N GLU A 51 7.75 -16.85 2.27
CA GLU A 51 8.02 -18.24 1.89
C GLU A 51 7.05 -18.74 0.83
N GLU A 52 5.76 -18.41 0.99
CA GLU A 52 4.68 -18.84 0.11
C GLU A 52 4.65 -18.08 -1.22
N TYR A 53 4.76 -16.75 -1.19
CA TYR A 53 4.56 -15.89 -2.38
C TYR A 53 5.83 -15.19 -2.87
N GLY A 54 6.91 -15.23 -2.11
CA GLY A 54 8.14 -14.49 -2.42
C GLY A 54 9.14 -15.24 -3.29
N TYR A 55 8.78 -16.42 -3.78
CA TYR A 55 9.62 -17.24 -4.64
C TYR A 55 8.84 -17.78 -5.83
N CYS A 56 9.52 -17.93 -6.97
CA CYS A 56 9.01 -18.66 -8.12
C CYS A 56 9.99 -19.77 -8.53
N ILE A 57 9.56 -20.66 -9.41
CA ILE A 57 10.42 -21.65 -10.03
C ILE A 57 10.75 -21.16 -11.43
N LEU A 58 12.03 -21.01 -11.73
CA LEU A 58 12.55 -20.63 -13.04
C LEU A 58 13.58 -21.68 -13.46
N ASP A 59 13.35 -22.36 -14.58
CA ASP A 59 14.23 -23.43 -15.09
C ASP A 59 14.58 -24.52 -14.05
N GLY A 60 13.63 -24.85 -13.17
CA GLY A 60 13.79 -25.86 -12.10
C GLY A 60 14.48 -25.33 -10.83
N HIS A 61 14.93 -24.09 -10.81
CA HIS A 61 15.54 -23.44 -9.66
C HIS A 61 14.54 -22.54 -8.93
N ARG A 62 14.61 -22.52 -7.58
CA ARG A 62 13.79 -21.64 -6.75
C ARG A 62 14.45 -20.26 -6.68
N GLU A 63 13.84 -19.30 -7.34
CA GLU A 63 14.33 -17.92 -7.43
C GLU A 63 13.50 -16.97 -6.58
N LYS A 64 14.15 -15.95 -6.03
CA LYS A 64 13.49 -14.95 -5.18
C LYS A 64 12.84 -13.86 -6.03
N ILE A 65 11.56 -13.59 -5.77
CA ILE A 65 10.81 -12.52 -6.44
C ILE A 65 11.16 -11.17 -5.79
N GLY A 66 11.46 -10.15 -6.61
CA GLY A 66 11.79 -8.81 -6.12
C GLY A 66 10.65 -8.15 -5.34
N ASN A 67 9.52 -7.92 -6.00
CA ASN A 67 8.31 -7.33 -5.40
C ASN A 67 7.08 -8.17 -5.75
N PHE A 68 6.73 -9.11 -4.87
CA PHE A 68 5.51 -9.92 -5.03
C PHE A 68 4.26 -9.26 -4.44
N LYS A 69 4.44 -8.20 -3.62
CA LYS A 69 3.34 -7.40 -3.08
C LYS A 69 3.00 -6.27 -4.04
N THR A 70 1.76 -6.25 -4.52
CA THR A 70 1.26 -5.17 -5.38
C THR A 70 1.30 -3.82 -4.67
N GLU A 71 1.60 -2.75 -5.42
CA GLU A 71 1.65 -1.39 -4.87
C GLU A 71 0.28 -1.02 -4.27
N PRO A 72 0.22 -0.54 -3.01
CA PRO A 72 -1.03 -0.09 -2.43
C PRO A 72 -1.55 1.19 -3.13
N PRO A 73 -2.87 1.46 -3.09
CA PRO A 73 -3.40 2.73 -3.58
C PRO A 73 -2.85 3.90 -2.77
N GLY A 74 -2.76 5.07 -3.40
CA GLY A 74 -2.19 6.26 -2.76
C GLY A 74 -2.18 7.47 -3.68
N LEU A 75 -1.51 8.53 -3.28
CA LEU A 75 -1.31 9.70 -4.14
C LEU A 75 -0.02 9.54 -4.95
N PHE A 76 -0.08 9.85 -6.24
CA PHE A 76 1.07 9.81 -7.12
C PHE A 76 2.08 10.89 -6.73
N ARG A 77 3.31 10.48 -6.41
CA ARG A 77 4.42 11.36 -6.06
C ARG A 77 5.47 11.30 -7.17
N GLY A 78 5.22 12.06 -8.24
CA GLY A 78 6.18 12.21 -9.33
C GLY A 78 7.45 12.95 -8.87
N ARG A 79 8.55 12.79 -9.62
CA ARG A 79 9.82 13.51 -9.36
C ARG A 79 9.82 14.87 -10.06
N GLY A 80 10.47 15.87 -9.45
CA GLY A 80 10.48 17.24 -9.97
C GLY A 80 9.07 17.84 -10.08
N ASP A 81 8.85 18.73 -11.04
CA ASP A 81 7.57 19.40 -11.30
C ASP A 81 6.64 18.54 -12.16
N HIS A 82 6.42 17.29 -11.73
CA HIS A 82 5.61 16.36 -12.50
C HIS A 82 4.13 16.79 -12.53
N PRO A 83 3.51 16.99 -13.70
CA PRO A 83 2.15 17.56 -13.84
C PRO A 83 1.02 16.67 -13.31
N LYS A 84 1.34 15.48 -12.83
CA LYS A 84 0.38 14.48 -12.32
C LYS A 84 0.56 14.23 -10.82
N MET A 85 1.47 14.94 -10.17
CA MET A 85 1.67 14.83 -8.74
C MET A 85 0.36 15.12 -8.00
N GLY A 86 0.02 14.28 -7.03
CA GLY A 86 -1.26 14.35 -6.31
C GLY A 86 -2.42 13.60 -6.97
N MET A 87 -2.28 13.06 -8.19
CA MET A 87 -3.32 12.19 -8.78
C MET A 87 -3.46 10.88 -7.99
N LEU A 88 -4.68 10.35 -7.90
CA LEU A 88 -4.96 9.11 -7.19
C LEU A 88 -4.43 7.89 -7.98
N LYS A 89 -3.48 7.16 -7.39
CA LYS A 89 -3.16 5.78 -7.77
C LYS A 89 -4.27 4.87 -7.25
N LYS A 90 -5.01 4.27 -8.18
CA LYS A 90 -6.12 3.34 -7.86
C LYS A 90 -5.56 2.03 -7.31
N ARG A 91 -6.43 1.30 -6.59
CA ARG A 91 -6.14 -0.07 -6.16
C ARG A 91 -6.16 -0.96 -7.40
N ILE A 92 -5.14 -1.82 -7.52
CA ILE A 92 -5.10 -2.87 -8.54
C ILE A 92 -5.97 -4.04 -8.04
N MET A 93 -6.91 -4.46 -8.89
CA MET A 93 -7.78 -5.60 -8.64
C MET A 93 -7.26 -6.84 -9.40
N PRO A 94 -7.68 -8.07 -9.05
CA PRO A 94 -7.27 -9.27 -9.78
C PRO A 94 -7.51 -9.21 -11.29
N GLU A 95 -8.59 -8.56 -11.72
CA GLU A 95 -8.95 -8.37 -13.12
C GLU A 95 -7.95 -7.48 -13.89
N ASP A 96 -7.18 -6.66 -13.18
CA ASP A 96 -6.13 -5.81 -13.76
C ASP A 96 -4.79 -6.57 -13.89
N VAL A 97 -4.68 -7.80 -13.37
CA VAL A 97 -3.43 -8.57 -13.29
C VAL A 97 -3.39 -9.62 -14.39
N ILE A 98 -2.31 -9.60 -15.18
CA ILE A 98 -2.01 -10.64 -16.17
C ILE A 98 -0.95 -11.56 -15.57
N ILE A 99 -1.28 -12.86 -15.46
CA ILE A 99 -0.35 -13.89 -15.01
C ILE A 99 0.45 -14.41 -16.20
N ASN A 100 1.76 -14.54 -16.03
CA ASN A 100 2.68 -15.10 -17.01
C ASN A 100 3.38 -16.32 -16.42
N CYS A 101 3.10 -17.51 -16.94
CA CYS A 101 3.67 -18.78 -16.48
C CYS A 101 3.86 -19.76 -17.65
N SER A 102 4.64 -20.82 -17.43
CA SER A 102 4.71 -21.94 -18.37
C SER A 102 3.35 -22.63 -18.50
N LYS A 103 3.19 -23.42 -19.58
CA LYS A 103 2.02 -24.28 -19.74
C LYS A 103 1.97 -25.39 -18.69
#